data_AF-A0AAV7KVH0-F1
#
_entry.id   AF-A0AAV7KVH0-F1
#
_cell.length_a   1.000
_cell.length_b   1.000
_cell.length_c   1.000
_cell.angle_alpha   90.00
_cell.angle_beta   90.00
_cell.angle_gamma   90.00
#
_symmetry.space_group_name_H-M   'P 1'
#
loop_
_entity.id
_entity.type
_entity.pdbx_description
1 polymer ?
#
loop_
_entity_poly.entity_id
_entity_poly.type
_entity_poly.pdbx_seq_one_letter_code
_entity_poly.pdbx_strand_id
1 'polypeptide(L)'
;MSFWFCGTRNQSSGGGTLKFESNLDCDTITIVNSNNCLKIIAPFRKGDIVKLQCPSGYYRFCVYWFRKPGLLNLSYGANNYTRETMNMDAAPCRTKICSPLKLMFQNCHRSEVLYNVSHRNNTYQTDCSLHYEINIRRPCGHRPLTPVLAHSK
;
A
#
# COMPACT_ATOMS: atom_id res chain seq x y z
N MET A 1 -10.31 10.10 -8.23
CA MET A 1 -9.50 9.08 -7.54
C MET A 1 -8.16 8.94 -8.23
N SER A 2 -7.05 9.00 -7.48
CA SER A 2 -5.70 9.05 -8.04
C SER A 2 -5.07 7.65 -8.13
N PHE A 3 -5.35 6.79 -7.13
CA PHE A 3 -4.87 5.41 -7.05
C PHE A 3 -5.83 4.55 -6.24
N TRP A 4 -5.86 3.24 -6.52
CA TRP A 4 -6.51 2.25 -5.66
C TRP A 4 -5.69 0.95 -5.62
N PHE A 5 -5.68 0.31 -4.45
CA PHE A 5 -5.13 -1.03 -4.21
C PHE A 5 -6.15 -1.80 -3.38
N CYS A 6 -6.44 -3.04 -3.75
CA CYS A 6 -7.29 -3.91 -2.97
C CYS A 6 -6.63 -5.28 -2.80
N GLY A 7 -6.82 -5.86 -1.62
CA GLY A 7 -6.35 -7.20 -1.26
C GLY A 7 -7.34 -7.88 -0.34
N THR A 8 -7.23 -9.18 -0.20
CA THR A 8 -7.97 -9.96 0.80
C THR A 8 -6.98 -10.42 1.85
N ARG A 9 -7.23 -10.06 3.11
CA ARG A 9 -6.40 -10.39 4.26
C ARG A 9 -7.03 -11.55 5.03
N ASN A 10 -6.23 -12.55 5.38
CA ASN A 10 -6.62 -13.54 6.37
C ASN A 10 -6.33 -13.00 7.77
N GLN A 11 -7.35 -12.88 8.61
CA GLN A 11 -7.25 -12.40 9.99
C GLN A 11 -7.38 -13.58 10.97
N SER A 12 -6.41 -13.71 11.87
CA SER A 12 -6.40 -14.74 12.91
C SER A 12 -7.27 -14.36 14.13
N SER A 13 -7.46 -15.32 15.05
CA SER A 13 -8.38 -15.27 16.20
C SER A 13 -8.04 -14.22 17.26
N GLY A 14 -6.84 -13.62 17.24
CA GLY A 14 -6.45 -12.52 18.12
C GLY A 14 -6.91 -11.14 17.67
N GLY A 15 -7.68 -11.08 16.58
CA GLY A 15 -7.97 -9.83 15.89
C GLY A 15 -6.76 -9.35 15.09
N GLY A 16 -6.86 -8.14 14.55
CA GLY A 16 -5.75 -7.51 13.84
C GLY A 16 -5.65 -6.04 14.21
N THR A 17 -4.57 -5.41 13.78
CA THR A 17 -4.38 -3.97 13.94
C THR A 17 -4.24 -3.33 12.57
N LEU A 18 -4.84 -2.17 12.38
CA LEU A 18 -4.52 -1.27 11.28
C LEU A 18 -3.52 -0.25 11.78
N LYS A 19 -2.33 -0.20 11.19
CA LYS A 19 -1.32 0.81 11.51
C LYS A 19 -1.17 1.78 10.35
N PHE A 20 -1.43 3.04 10.59
CA PHE A 20 -1.11 4.14 9.69
C PHE A 20 0.21 4.75 10.15
N GLU A 21 1.27 4.56 9.37
CA GLU A 21 2.59 5.07 9.69
C GLU A 21 2.90 6.26 8.79
N SER A 22 3.21 7.40 9.39
CA SER A 22 3.59 8.60 8.64
C SER A 22 5.02 8.45 8.12
N ASN A 23 5.21 8.73 6.83
CA ASN A 23 6.51 8.96 6.24
C ASN A 23 6.39 10.12 5.23
N LEU A 24 6.83 11.30 5.65
CA LEU A 24 6.62 12.55 4.91
C LEU A 24 7.56 12.70 3.71
N ASP A 25 8.71 12.02 3.76
CA ASP A 25 9.72 12.00 2.68
C ASP A 25 9.42 10.91 1.64
N CYS A 26 8.32 10.18 1.81
CA CYS A 26 8.00 9.02 0.99
C CYS A 26 7.34 9.41 -0.34
N ASP A 27 7.97 8.99 -1.44
CA ASP A 27 7.40 9.03 -2.79
C ASP A 27 6.53 7.81 -3.10
N THR A 28 6.19 7.02 -2.08
CA THR A 28 5.45 5.76 -2.23
C THR A 28 4.33 5.64 -1.20
N ILE A 29 3.30 4.88 -1.56
CA ILE A 29 2.39 4.26 -0.59
C ILE A 29 2.88 2.84 -0.38
N THR A 30 3.11 2.45 0.87
CA THR A 30 3.58 1.11 1.21
C THR A 30 2.51 0.37 1.98
N ILE A 31 2.24 -0.87 1.59
CA ILE A 31 1.29 -1.76 2.24
C ILE A 31 2.06 -2.98 2.70
N VAL A 32 2.06 -3.21 4.01
CA VAL A 32 2.72 -4.37 4.63
C VAL A 32 1.69 -5.14 5.41
N ASN A 33 1.54 -6.43 5.11
CA ASN A 33 0.70 -7.33 5.86
C ASN A 33 1.56 -8.28 6.70
N SER A 34 1.14 -8.48 7.94
CA SER A 34 1.59 -9.54 8.83
C SER A 34 0.38 -10.21 9.49
N ASN A 35 0.62 -11.30 10.21
CA ASN A 35 -0.45 -12.08 10.84
C ASN A 35 -1.38 -11.22 11.73
N ASN A 36 -0.81 -10.23 12.42
CA ASN A 36 -1.54 -9.41 13.41
C ASN A 36 -1.71 -7.94 13.00
N CYS A 37 -1.13 -7.50 11.88
CA CYS A 37 -1.15 -6.10 11.48
C CYS A 37 -1.24 -5.91 9.97
N LEU A 38 -2.13 -5.02 9.53
CA LEU A 38 -2.07 -4.41 8.21
C LEU A 38 -1.54 -2.98 8.38
N LYS A 39 -0.32 -2.75 7.91
CA LYS A 39 0.34 -1.46 7.99
C LYS A 39 0.25 -0.75 6.64
N ILE A 40 -0.20 0.50 6.67
CA ILE A 40 -0.18 1.43 5.56
C ILE A 40 0.82 2.54 5.91
N ILE A 41 1.85 2.70 5.08
CA ILE A 41 2.82 3.79 5.19
C ILE A 41 2.56 4.75 4.05
N ALA A 42 2.37 6.01 4.39
CA ALA A 42 2.06 7.06 3.42
C ALA A 42 2.48 8.41 4.01
N PRO A 43 2.45 9.50 3.24
CA PRO A 43 2.71 10.86 3.72
C PRO A 43 1.56 11.38 4.59
N PHE A 44 1.15 10.65 5.63
CA PHE A 44 0.13 11.06 6.60
C PHE A 44 0.63 12.23 7.43
N ARG A 45 -0.24 13.18 7.78
CA ARG A 45 0.13 14.24 8.74
C ARG A 45 0.45 13.69 10.12
N LYS A 46 -0.25 12.63 10.54
CA LYS A 46 -0.04 11.93 11.81
C LYS A 46 -0.27 10.42 11.61
N GLY A 47 0.58 9.62 12.24
CA GLY A 47 0.37 8.18 12.33
C GLY A 47 -0.74 7.83 13.32
N ASP A 48 -1.29 6.63 13.20
CA ASP A 48 -2.36 6.13 14.07
C ASP A 48 -2.40 4.60 14.10
N ILE A 49 -3.02 4.03 15.13
CA ILE A 49 -3.17 2.58 15.32
C ILE A 49 -4.61 2.29 15.73
N VAL A 50 -5.29 1.46 14.95
CA VAL A 50 -6.68 1.05 15.20
C VAL A 50 -6.75 -0.46 15.41
N LYS A 51 -7.35 -0.88 16.53
CA LYS A 51 -7.65 -2.29 16.78
C LYS A 51 -8.87 -2.71 15.95
N LEU A 52 -8.73 -3.79 15.19
CA LEU A 52 -9.84 -4.40 14.45
C LEU A 52 -10.64 -5.27 15.41
N GLN A 53 -11.89 -4.90 15.68
CA GLN A 53 -12.83 -5.71 16.47
C GLN A 53 -13.48 -6.83 15.65
N CYS A 54 -12.88 -7.21 14.52
CA CYS A 54 -13.45 -8.20 13.63
C CYS A 54 -13.09 -9.62 14.09
N PRO A 55 -13.99 -10.61 13.94
CA PRO A 55 -13.65 -12.01 14.18
C PRO A 55 -12.55 -12.49 13.22
N SER A 56 -12.03 -13.70 13.45
CA SER A 56 -11.16 -14.36 12.49
C SER A 56 -11.88 -14.59 11.17
N GLY A 57 -11.19 -14.40 10.04
CA GLY A 57 -11.78 -14.61 8.72
C GLY A 57 -11.04 -13.86 7.60
N TYR A 58 -11.58 -13.98 6.39
CA TYR A 58 -11.05 -13.30 5.22
C TYR A 58 -11.75 -11.96 5.03
N TYR A 59 -10.98 -10.88 5.04
CA TYR A 59 -11.48 -9.52 4.88
C TYR A 59 -10.94 -8.91 3.61
N ARG A 60 -11.85 -8.54 2.70
CA ARG A 60 -11.51 -7.67 1.58
C ARG A 60 -11.22 -6.28 2.12
N PHE A 61 -10.11 -5.70 1.67
CA PHE A 61 -9.80 -4.31 1.95
C PHE A 61 -9.39 -3.58 0.68
N CYS A 62 -9.61 -2.27 0.66
CA CYS A 62 -9.18 -1.39 -0.42
C CYS A 62 -8.63 -0.09 0.15
N VAL A 63 -7.45 0.30 -0.32
CA VAL A 63 -6.80 1.59 -0.10
C VAL A 63 -7.10 2.47 -1.30
N TYR A 64 -7.74 3.60 -1.06
CA TYR A 64 -8.05 4.62 -2.05
C TYR A 64 -7.29 5.89 -1.70
N TRP A 65 -6.49 6.39 -2.63
CA TRP A 65 -5.78 7.65 -2.44
C TRP A 65 -6.32 8.74 -3.34
N PHE A 66 -6.70 9.85 -2.70
CA PHE A 66 -7.22 11.05 -3.30
C PHE A 66 -6.18 12.16 -3.10
N ARG A 67 -5.26 12.27 -4.05
CA ARG A 67 -4.13 13.21 -3.99
C ARG A 67 -4.57 14.67 -3.79
N LYS A 68 -5.52 15.15 -4.61
CA LYS A 68 -5.99 16.55 -4.58
C LYS A 68 -6.55 17.00 -3.22
N PRO A 69 -7.50 16.26 -2.62
CA PRO A 69 -7.98 16.62 -1.27
C PRO A 69 -7.00 16.22 -0.16
N GLY A 70 -5.89 15.55 -0.47
CA GLY A 70 -4.95 15.06 0.55
C GLY A 70 -5.58 14.02 1.47
N LEU A 71 -6.30 13.06 0.91
CA LEU A 71 -7.02 12.03 1.69
C LEU A 71 -6.64 10.62 1.25
N LEU A 72 -6.56 9.72 2.22
CA LEU A 72 -6.48 8.28 2.02
C LEU A 72 -7.62 7.60 2.78
N ASN A 73 -8.39 6.80 2.05
CA ASN A 73 -9.47 6.00 2.63
C ASN A 73 -9.10 4.52 2.55
N LEU A 74 -9.28 3.81 3.65
CA LEU A 74 -9.16 2.37 3.73
C LEU A 74 -10.54 1.79 4.06
N SER A 75 -11.12 1.02 3.14
CA SER A 75 -12.24 0.14 3.47
C SER A 75 -11.67 -1.21 3.93
N TYR A 76 -12.20 -1.78 5.01
CA TYR A 76 -11.79 -3.10 5.54
C TYR A 76 -13.04 -3.85 6.02
N GLY A 77 -13.46 -4.87 5.26
CA GLY A 77 -14.78 -5.47 5.46
C GLY A 77 -15.88 -4.41 5.33
N ALA A 78 -16.72 -4.26 6.35
CA ALA A 78 -17.75 -3.24 6.42
C ALA A 78 -17.27 -1.88 6.99
N ASN A 79 -16.05 -1.81 7.51
CA ASN A 79 -15.53 -0.63 8.17
C ASN A 79 -14.78 0.29 7.20
N ASN A 80 -14.78 1.60 7.46
CA ASN A 80 -14.06 2.59 6.68
C ASN A 80 -13.20 3.47 7.59
N TYR A 81 -11.99 3.78 7.14
CA TYR A 81 -11.02 4.59 7.86
C TYR A 81 -10.45 5.65 6.93
N THR A 82 -10.69 6.93 7.25
CA THR A 82 -10.16 8.07 6.48
C THR A 82 -9.00 8.71 7.23
N ARG A 83 -7.92 9.03 6.53
CA ARG A 83 -6.75 9.74 7.07
C ARG A 83 -6.35 10.89 6.16
N GLU A 84 -5.92 11.98 6.78
CA GLU A 84 -5.33 13.10 6.07
C GLU A 84 -3.88 12.79 5.69
N THR A 85 -3.59 12.94 4.41
CA THR A 85 -2.23 12.98 3.88
C THR A 85 -1.80 14.43 3.69
N MET A 86 -0.51 14.67 3.63
CA MET A 86 -0.01 15.94 3.13
C MET A 86 -0.54 16.18 1.72
N ASN A 87 -0.89 17.43 1.43
CA ASN A 87 -1.29 17.81 0.09
C ASN A 87 -0.03 17.83 -0.78
N MET A 88 0.08 16.86 -1.69
CA MET A 88 1.22 16.76 -2.60
C MET A 88 1.11 17.69 -3.82
N ASP A 89 0.11 18.58 -3.87
CA ASP A 89 -0.07 19.53 -4.97
C ASP A 89 0.80 20.81 -4.84
N ALA A 90 1.68 20.88 -3.84
CA ALA A 90 2.71 21.93 -3.74
C ALA A 90 3.86 21.77 -4.76
N ALA A 91 3.88 20.68 -5.54
CA ALA A 91 4.76 20.52 -6.71
C ALA A 91 3.92 20.44 -8.00
N PRO A 92 4.20 21.27 -9.03
CA PRO A 92 3.42 21.31 -10.26
C PRO A 92 3.75 20.09 -11.11
N CYS A 93 3.16 18.95 -10.78
CA CYS A 93 3.18 17.78 -11.65
C CYS A 93 1.77 17.22 -11.79
N ARG A 94 1.13 17.56 -12.92
CA ARG A 94 -0.07 16.93 -13.48
C ARG A 94 0.24 15.50 -13.98
N THR A 95 1.01 14.73 -13.23
CA THR A 95 1.49 13.43 -13.68
C THR A 95 0.44 12.36 -13.36
N LYS A 96 0.04 11.61 -14.39
CA LYS A 96 -0.69 10.36 -14.22
C LYS A 96 0.16 9.46 -13.31
N ILE A 97 -0.43 8.97 -12.22
CA ILE A 97 0.20 7.97 -11.36
C ILE A 97 0.26 6.67 -12.17
N CYS A 98 1.45 6.27 -12.60
CA CYS A 98 1.74 4.91 -13.01
C CYS A 98 2.66 4.34 -11.94
N SER A 99 2.10 3.55 -11.03
CA SER A 99 2.87 2.93 -9.97
C SER A 99 3.39 1.59 -10.47
N PRO A 100 4.68 1.43 -10.82
CA PRO A 100 5.26 0.11 -10.83
C PRO A 100 5.17 -0.42 -9.40
N LEU A 101 4.40 -1.50 -9.22
CA LEU A 101 4.29 -2.20 -7.95
C LEU A 101 5.62 -2.93 -7.72
N LYS A 102 6.40 -2.48 -6.74
CA LYS A 102 7.57 -3.26 -6.30
C LYS A 102 7.08 -4.27 -5.28
N LEU A 103 7.20 -5.54 -5.64
CA LEU A 103 6.88 -6.67 -4.79
C LEU A 103 8.17 -7.10 -4.08
N MET A 104 8.12 -7.14 -2.76
CA MET A 104 9.19 -7.77 -1.99
C MET A 104 8.72 -9.15 -1.54
N PHE A 105 9.33 -10.17 -2.14
CA PHE A 105 9.17 -11.55 -1.73
C PHE A 105 10.11 -11.82 -0.55
N GLN A 106 9.56 -12.29 0.56
CA GLN A 106 10.31 -12.72 1.73
C GLN A 106 9.67 -14.02 2.21
N ASN A 107 10.43 -14.95 2.82
CA ASN A 107 9.97 -16.28 3.25
C ASN A 107 8.54 -16.25 3.82
N CYS A 108 7.55 -16.60 2.98
CA CYS A 108 6.15 -16.34 3.27
C CYS A 108 5.55 -17.46 4.11
N HIS A 109 5.19 -17.15 5.36
CA HIS A 109 4.20 -17.95 6.06
C HIS A 109 2.83 -17.72 5.39
N ARG A 110 2.11 -18.78 5.00
CA ARG A 110 0.82 -18.68 4.27
C ARG A 110 -0.22 -17.76 4.95
N SER A 111 -0.12 -17.60 6.27
CA SER A 111 -0.99 -16.74 7.07
C SER A 111 -0.81 -15.24 6.82
N GLU A 112 0.30 -14.81 6.21
CA GLU A 112 0.65 -13.40 6.07
C GLU A 112 0.46 -12.86 4.64
N VAL A 113 0.20 -13.74 3.68
CA VAL A 113 0.01 -13.37 2.28
C VAL A 113 -1.31 -12.64 2.08
N LEU A 114 -1.29 -11.60 1.23
CA LEU A 114 -2.52 -10.99 0.72
C LEU A 114 -3.01 -11.73 -0.51
N TYR A 115 -4.30 -12.09 -0.50
CA TYR A 115 -4.97 -12.80 -1.57
C TYR A 115 -5.68 -11.84 -2.52
N ASN A 116 -5.91 -12.25 -3.77
CA ASN A 116 -6.71 -11.51 -4.77
C ASN A 116 -6.30 -10.03 -4.90
N VAL A 117 -4.99 -9.78 -4.95
CA VAL A 117 -4.45 -8.43 -5.01
C VAL A 117 -4.70 -7.81 -6.39
N SER A 118 -5.16 -6.57 -6.36
CA SER A 118 -5.53 -5.83 -7.56
C SER A 118 -5.30 -4.35 -7.31
N HIS A 119 -4.83 -3.62 -8.30
CA HIS A 119 -4.62 -2.18 -8.18
C HIS A 119 -4.89 -1.51 -9.53
N ARG A 120 -4.85 -0.17 -9.55
CA ARG A 120 -5.13 0.59 -10.77
C ARG A 120 -4.26 0.10 -11.93
N ASN A 121 -4.92 -0.36 -13.00
CA ASN A 121 -4.37 -0.82 -14.27
C ASN A 121 -3.61 -2.17 -14.26
N ASN A 122 -3.66 -2.97 -13.19
CA ASN A 122 -3.18 -4.35 -13.26
C ASN A 122 -3.76 -5.26 -12.17
N THR A 123 -4.12 -6.48 -12.54
CA THR A 123 -4.44 -7.58 -11.64
C THR A 123 -3.25 -8.53 -11.61
N TYR A 124 -2.57 -8.62 -10.47
CA TYR A 124 -1.53 -9.61 -10.27
C TYR A 124 -2.02 -10.66 -9.29
N GLN A 125 -1.95 -11.91 -9.69
CA GLN A 125 -1.94 -13.02 -8.76
C GLN A 125 -0.47 -13.30 -8.42
N THR A 126 0.01 -12.71 -7.33
CA THR A 126 1.36 -12.97 -6.83
C THR A 126 1.28 -14.12 -5.84
N ASP A 127 2.10 -15.16 -6.04
CA ASP A 127 2.01 -16.36 -5.21
C ASP A 127 2.36 -16.14 -3.74
N CYS A 128 3.14 -15.09 -3.38
CA CYS A 128 3.58 -14.85 -2.01
C CYS A 128 4.15 -13.42 -1.81
N SER A 129 3.33 -12.39 -1.67
CA SER A 129 3.80 -11.03 -1.36
C SER A 129 3.15 -10.46 -0.10
N LEU A 130 3.99 -10.05 0.84
CA LEU A 130 3.63 -9.44 2.14
C LEU A 130 3.76 -7.92 2.10
N HIS A 131 4.54 -7.41 1.16
CA HIS A 131 4.97 -6.02 1.07
C HIS A 131 4.80 -5.52 -0.35
N TYR A 132 4.05 -4.44 -0.48
CA TYR A 132 3.72 -3.76 -1.72
C TYR A 132 4.12 -2.31 -1.62
N GLU A 133 4.98 -1.86 -2.52
CA GLU A 133 5.39 -0.46 -2.61
C GLU A 133 4.89 0.14 -3.92
N ILE A 134 4.19 1.28 -3.82
CA ILE A 134 3.45 1.91 -4.91
C ILE A 134 4.01 3.31 -5.10
N ASN A 135 4.73 3.57 -6.18
CA ASN A 135 5.27 4.91 -6.45
C ASN A 135 4.16 5.91 -6.82
N ILE A 136 4.18 7.09 -6.18
CA ILE A 136 3.17 8.14 -6.34
C ILE A 136 3.69 9.45 -6.97
N ARG A 137 5.00 9.56 -7.25
CA ARG A 137 5.60 10.75 -7.88
C ARG A 137 6.10 10.57 -9.32
N ARG A 138 6.42 9.36 -9.79
CA ARG A 138 7.04 9.20 -11.12
C ARG A 138 6.05 9.26 -12.30
N PRO A 139 6.34 10.05 -13.36
CA PRO A 139 5.59 10.00 -14.60
C PRO A 139 5.83 8.68 -15.35
N CYS A 140 4.78 8.17 -16.01
CA CYS A 140 4.87 7.02 -16.90
C CYS A 140 5.78 7.39 -18.10
N GLY A 141 6.93 6.73 -18.27
CA GLY A 141 7.75 6.91 -19.48
C GLY A 141 9.27 6.81 -19.31
N HIS A 142 9.83 6.85 -18.09
CA HIS A 142 11.26 6.64 -17.92
C HIS A 142 11.59 5.16 -17.68
N ARG A 143 12.35 4.59 -18.62
CA ARG A 143 12.96 3.26 -18.60
C ARG A 143 13.64 3.01 -17.24
N PRO A 144 13.57 1.80 -16.66
CA PRO A 144 14.36 1.48 -15.47
C PRO A 144 15.83 1.75 -15.76
N LEU A 145 16.51 2.50 -14.88
CA LEU A 145 17.97 2.52 -14.88
C LEU A 145 18.41 1.09 -14.57
N THR A 146 18.93 0.41 -15.58
CA THR A 146 19.63 -0.88 -15.44
C THR A 146 20.68 -0.75 -14.34
N PRO A 147 20.83 -1.76 -13.46
CA PRO A 147 21.93 -1.77 -12.52
C PRO A 147 23.22 -1.83 -13.33
N VAL A 148 24.05 -0.80 -13.20
CA VAL A 148 25.42 -0.84 -13.71
C VAL A 148 26.14 -1.92 -12.90
N LEU A 149 26.39 -3.07 -13.54
CA LEU A 149 27.38 -4.02 -13.04
C LEU A 149 28.71 -3.27 -12.97
N ALA A 150 29.15 -2.96 -11.75
CA ALA A 150 30.52 -2.59 -11.49
C ALA A 150 31.38 -3.84 -11.70
N HIS A 151 31.91 -4.00 -12.91
CA HIS A 151 33.10 -4.84 -13.11
C HIS A 151 34.31 -4.00 -12.69
N SER A 152 34.86 -4.31 -11.51
CA SER A 152 36.26 -3.97 -11.23
C SER A 152 37.15 -4.99 -11.93
N LYS A 153 38.11 -4.47 -12.68
CA LYS A 153 39.29 -5.17 -13.21
C LYS A 153 40.19 -5.63 -12.08
#